data_AF-A0A5J9U817-F1
#
_entry.id   AF-A0A5J9U817-F1
#
_cell.length_a   1.000
_cell.length_b   1.000
_cell.length_c   1.000
_cell.angle_alpha   90.00
_cell.angle_beta   90.00
_cell.angle_gamma   90.00
#
_symmetry.space_group_name_H-M   'P 1'
#
loop_
_entity.id
_entity.type
_entity.pdbx_description
1 polymer ?
#
loop_
_entity_poly.entity_id
_entity_poly.type
_entity_poly.pdbx_seq_one_letter_code
_entity_poly.pdbx_strand_id
1 'polypeptide(L)'
;MKDQGLLMGGFCVGDYFPALAWVDQVLSGAGARPWKNFRGWDSILEKVVQEHEALRRDDGDEEHDFVDVLLALQAEKQDGLELTRDTVKALLADMFAAGTDTSFIVLEWAMSELVKNPAAMEGLQRELRAASADAKTTTPFLRAVVKETLRLHPPTPLLVPHECMRDTTVLGFHVAKDTRAGAHFQFIPFGGGRCVGPGMQFALATVELALANLVRLFDWELPDGAAPGELDMSDAPGLTMKRRVPLRLVAKPLG
;
A
#
# COMPACT_ATOMS: atom_id res chain seq x y z
N MET A 1 1.31 -1.28 -14.65
CA MET A 1 1.20 -1.42 -13.18
C MET A 1 1.88 -2.66 -12.59
N LYS A 2 1.97 -3.81 -13.28
CA LYS A 2 2.48 -5.08 -12.71
C LYS A 2 3.91 -5.05 -12.12
N ASP A 3 4.72 -4.04 -12.43
CA ASP A 3 6.13 -3.98 -12.01
C ASP A 3 6.46 -2.87 -11.00
N GLN A 4 5.49 -2.15 -10.44
CA GLN A 4 5.77 -0.95 -9.61
C GLN A 4 6.66 -1.22 -8.39
N GLY A 5 6.36 -2.25 -7.60
CA GLY A 5 7.17 -2.60 -6.42
C GLY A 5 8.57 -3.12 -6.75
N LEU A 6 8.73 -3.77 -7.91
CA LEU A 6 10.03 -4.24 -8.40
C LEU A 6 10.86 -3.10 -9.00
N LEU A 7 10.22 -2.09 -9.59
CA LEU A 7 10.91 -0.91 -10.13
C LEU A 7 11.34 0.07 -9.03
N MET A 8 10.56 0.18 -7.95
CA MET A 8 10.88 1.04 -6.79
C MET A 8 11.86 0.39 -5.80
N GLY A 9 11.89 -0.95 -5.71
CA GLY A 9 12.77 -1.71 -4.81
C GLY A 9 13.81 -2.58 -5.52
N GLY A 10 13.95 -2.45 -6.85
CA GLY A 10 14.86 -3.26 -7.65
C GLY A 10 16.31 -2.81 -7.50
N PHE A 11 17.24 -3.74 -7.66
CA PHE A 11 18.66 -3.42 -7.70
C PHE A 11 19.01 -2.72 -9.02
N CYS A 12 19.39 -1.44 -8.95
CA CYS A 12 19.95 -0.70 -10.07
C CYS A 12 21.45 -0.44 -9.80
N VAL A 13 22.31 -0.79 -10.75
CA VAL A 13 23.77 -0.61 -10.62
C VAL A 13 24.12 0.87 -10.51
N GLY A 14 23.40 1.73 -11.23
CA GLY A 14 23.56 3.19 -11.24
C GLY A 14 23.26 3.86 -9.91
N ASP A 15 22.42 3.26 -9.06
CA ASP A 15 22.12 3.80 -7.73
C ASP A 15 23.29 3.66 -6.75
N TYR A 16 24.16 2.67 -6.97
CA TYR A 16 25.34 2.42 -6.13
C TYR A 16 26.63 2.86 -6.82
N PHE A 17 26.69 2.74 -8.14
CA PHE A 17 27.83 3.07 -8.98
C PHE A 17 27.36 4.00 -10.11
N PRO A 18 27.22 5.32 -9.87
CA PRO A 18 26.70 6.26 -10.86
C PRO A 18 27.45 6.22 -12.21
N ALA A 19 28.77 5.97 -12.18
CA ALA A 19 29.59 5.80 -13.38
C ALA A 19 29.20 4.60 -14.26
N LEU A 20 28.48 3.62 -13.70
CA LEU A 20 27.98 2.43 -14.36
C LEU A 20 26.47 2.48 -14.62
N ALA A 21 25.81 3.63 -14.48
CA ALA A 21 24.37 3.77 -14.75
C ALA A 21 23.97 3.36 -16.18
N TRP A 22 24.90 3.41 -17.13
CA TRP A 22 24.69 2.91 -18.49
C TRP A 22 24.41 1.39 -18.53
N VAL A 23 24.90 0.63 -17.56
CA VAL A 23 24.70 -0.82 -17.45
C VAL A 23 23.22 -1.15 -17.23
N ASP A 24 22.50 -0.34 -16.45
CA ASP A 24 21.06 -0.53 -16.21
C ASP A 24 20.23 -0.29 -17.49
N GLN A 25 20.70 0.61 -18.35
CA GLN A 25 20.10 0.87 -19.65
C GLN A 25 20.33 -0.29 -20.64
N VAL A 26 21.52 -0.89 -20.61
CA VAL A 26 21.94 -1.93 -21.56
C VAL A 26 21.48 -3.34 -21.16
N LEU A 27 21.56 -3.72 -19.88
CA LEU A 27 21.31 -5.09 -19.43
C LEU A 27 19.88 -5.36 -18.95
N SER A 28 19.24 -4.39 -18.28
CA SER A 28 17.96 -4.62 -17.59
C SER A 28 16.72 -4.09 -18.32
N GLY A 29 16.89 -3.28 -19.37
CA GLY A 29 15.79 -2.48 -19.93
C GLY A 29 15.17 -1.51 -18.91
N ALA A 30 15.85 -1.32 -17.77
CA ALA A 30 15.44 -0.49 -16.63
C ALA A 30 15.40 1.00 -16.99
N GLY A 31 16.08 1.42 -18.07
CA GLY A 31 15.95 2.77 -18.60
C GLY A 31 14.64 3.04 -19.34
N ALA A 32 13.96 2.04 -19.90
CA ALA A 32 12.74 2.25 -20.71
C ALA A 32 11.44 1.87 -19.98
N ARG A 33 11.50 0.92 -19.04
CA ARG A 33 10.33 0.42 -18.30
C ARG A 33 9.70 1.45 -17.35
N PRO A 34 10.45 2.19 -16.51
CA PRO A 34 9.91 3.26 -15.68
C PRO A 34 9.24 4.34 -16.52
N TRP A 35 9.86 4.76 -17.63
CA TRP A 35 9.29 5.77 -18.52
C TRP A 35 8.01 5.33 -19.22
N LYS A 36 7.92 4.06 -19.64
CA LYS A 36 6.66 3.50 -20.17
C LYS A 36 5.57 3.47 -19.11
N ASN A 37 5.89 3.06 -17.88
CA ASN A 37 4.94 3.08 -16.77
C ASN A 37 4.50 4.51 -16.42
N PHE A 38 5.45 5.46 -16.39
CA PHE A 38 5.18 6.87 -16.15
C PHE A 38 4.23 7.44 -17.19
N ARG A 39 4.47 7.21 -18.49
CA ARG A 39 3.56 7.65 -19.57
C ARG A 39 2.16 7.04 -19.45
N GLY A 40 2.07 5.79 -19.02
CA GLY A 40 0.79 5.13 -18.77
C GLY A 40 0.01 5.80 -17.64
N TRP A 41 0.67 6.06 -16.51
CA TRP A 41 0.08 6.80 -15.38
C TRP A 41 -0.31 8.21 -15.75
N ASP A 42 0.60 8.94 -16.41
CA ASP A 42 0.38 10.31 -16.85
C ASP A 42 -0.87 10.39 -17.76
N SER A 43 -1.00 9.50 -18.74
CA SER A 43 -2.18 9.48 -19.61
C SER A 43 -3.49 9.18 -18.89
N ILE A 44 -3.48 8.36 -17.84
CA ILE A 44 -4.69 8.04 -17.07
C ILE A 44 -5.06 9.23 -16.18
N LEU A 45 -4.09 9.76 -15.44
CA LEU A 45 -4.30 10.86 -14.51
C LEU A 45 -4.64 12.15 -15.22
N GLU A 46 -4.08 12.38 -16.40
CA GLU A 46 -4.45 13.51 -17.26
C GLU A 46 -5.92 13.46 -17.66
N LYS A 47 -6.46 12.27 -18.00
CA LYS A 47 -7.90 12.11 -18.29
C LYS A 47 -8.75 12.37 -17.06
N VAL A 48 -8.38 11.82 -15.90
CA VAL A 48 -9.08 12.05 -14.63
C VAL A 48 -9.15 13.54 -14.33
N VAL A 49 -8.04 14.27 -14.45
CA VAL A 49 -8.01 15.72 -14.21
C VAL A 49 -8.90 16.46 -15.22
N GLN A 50 -8.85 16.11 -16.52
CA GLN A 50 -9.69 16.74 -17.55
C GLN A 50 -11.19 16.53 -17.31
N GLU A 51 -11.59 15.33 -16.87
CA GLU A 51 -12.98 15.00 -16.55
C GLU A 51 -13.48 15.86 -15.39
N HIS A 52 -12.71 16.00 -14.31
CA HIS A 52 -13.09 16.83 -13.15
C HIS A 52 -13.09 18.34 -13.49
N GLU A 53 -12.18 18.80 -14.34
CA GLU A 53 -12.18 20.19 -14.85
C GLU A 53 -13.38 20.49 -15.76
N ALA A 54 -13.91 19.48 -16.47
CA ALA A 54 -15.09 19.63 -17.30
C ALA A 54 -16.37 19.68 -16.45
N LEU A 55 -16.48 18.81 -15.44
CA LEU A 55 -17.63 18.74 -14.53
C LEU A 55 -17.74 19.99 -13.64
N ARG A 56 -16.63 20.57 -13.17
CA ARG A 56 -16.65 21.86 -12.43
C ARG A 56 -17.26 23.04 -13.19
N ARG A 57 -17.38 22.97 -14.51
CA ARG A 57 -18.01 24.03 -15.32
C ARG A 57 -19.52 23.85 -15.44
N ASP A 58 -20.06 22.69 -15.09
CA ASP A 58 -21.43 22.27 -15.29
C ASP A 58 -22.02 21.80 -13.94
N ASP A 59 -22.58 22.77 -13.20
CA ASP A 59 -23.55 22.61 -12.11
C ASP A 59 -23.07 22.54 -10.63
N GLY A 60 -24.00 22.99 -9.78
CA GLY A 60 -23.92 22.99 -8.32
C GLY A 60 -24.28 21.66 -7.68
N ASP A 61 -23.97 21.58 -6.38
CA ASP A 61 -24.33 20.50 -5.43
C ASP A 61 -23.78 19.08 -5.72
N GLU A 62 -22.74 18.93 -6.57
CA GLU A 62 -21.99 17.67 -6.68
C GLU A 62 -21.08 17.41 -5.47
N GLU A 63 -20.96 16.13 -5.10
CA GLU A 63 -20.09 15.67 -4.01
C GLU A 63 -18.63 15.82 -4.43
N HIS A 64 -17.95 16.84 -3.86
CA HIS A 64 -16.55 17.10 -4.15
C HIS A 64 -15.64 15.97 -3.68
N ASP A 65 -14.78 15.50 -4.59
CA ASP A 65 -13.79 14.48 -4.28
C ASP A 65 -12.38 15.06 -4.03
N PHE A 66 -11.41 14.17 -3.82
CA PHE A 66 -10.04 14.58 -3.57
C PHE A 66 -9.40 15.35 -4.74
N VAL A 67 -9.75 15.00 -5.98
CA VAL A 67 -9.27 15.70 -7.19
C VAL A 67 -9.82 17.12 -7.20
N ASP A 68 -11.09 17.31 -6.86
CA ASP A 68 -11.72 18.63 -6.80
C ASP A 68 -11.07 19.54 -5.75
N VAL A 69 -10.73 18.99 -4.59
CA VAL A 69 -10.01 19.71 -3.54
C VAL A 69 -8.64 20.15 -4.04
N LEU A 70 -7.87 19.27 -4.70
CA LEU A 70 -6.56 19.63 -5.26
C LEU A 70 -6.67 20.71 -6.34
N LEU A 71 -7.67 20.62 -7.22
CA LEU A 71 -7.91 21.61 -8.27
C LEU A 71 -8.36 22.97 -7.68
N ALA A 72 -9.12 22.96 -6.58
CA ALA A 72 -9.50 24.18 -5.88
C ALA A 72 -8.28 24.88 -5.26
N LEU A 73 -7.42 24.11 -4.58
CA LEU A 73 -6.17 24.62 -4.00
C LEU A 73 -5.20 25.14 -5.07
N GLN A 74 -5.14 24.49 -6.24
CA GLN A 74 -4.39 24.99 -7.40
C GLN A 74 -4.89 26.36 -7.87
N ALA A 75 -6.21 26.57 -7.88
CA ALA A 75 -6.82 27.82 -8.33
C ALA A 75 -6.61 28.99 -7.36
N GLU A 76 -6.60 28.72 -6.05
CA GLU A 76 -6.44 29.75 -5.01
C GLU A 76 -5.03 30.36 -4.93
N LYS A 77 -4.03 29.76 -5.58
CA LYS A 77 -2.63 30.22 -5.61
C LYS A 77 -2.11 30.67 -4.23
N GLN A 78 -2.03 29.74 -3.28
CA GLN A 78 -1.44 30.04 -1.97
C GLN A 78 0.01 30.54 -2.11
N ASP A 79 0.32 31.63 -1.39
CA ASP A 79 1.67 32.18 -1.30
C ASP A 79 2.65 31.10 -0.79
N GLY A 80 3.61 30.73 -1.64
CA GLY A 80 4.69 29.79 -1.32
C GLY A 80 4.49 28.33 -1.75
N LEU A 81 3.34 27.95 -2.33
CA LEU A 81 3.10 26.59 -2.81
C LEU A 81 2.43 26.59 -4.19
N GLU A 82 3.25 26.58 -5.25
CA GLU A 82 2.76 26.48 -6.62
C GLU A 82 2.35 25.04 -6.94
N LEU A 83 1.06 24.72 -6.77
CA LEU A 83 0.51 23.41 -7.16
C LEU A 83 0.37 23.36 -8.69
N THR A 84 1.34 22.76 -9.38
CA THR A 84 1.25 22.56 -10.85
C THR A 84 0.36 21.36 -11.20
N ARG A 85 -0.13 21.28 -12.44
CA ARG A 85 -0.91 20.13 -12.93
C ARG A 85 -0.13 18.82 -12.78
N ASP A 86 1.17 18.86 -13.03
CA ASP A 86 2.05 17.69 -12.83
C ASP A 86 2.17 17.31 -11.35
N THR A 87 2.16 18.31 -10.44
CA THR A 87 2.12 18.05 -8.98
C THR A 87 0.81 17.41 -8.57
N VAL A 88 -0.33 17.87 -9.10
CA VAL A 88 -1.65 17.23 -8.88
C VAL A 88 -1.63 15.79 -9.33
N LYS A 89 -1.19 15.51 -10.57
CA LYS A 89 -1.06 14.14 -11.08
C LYS A 89 -0.10 13.31 -10.21
N ALA A 90 1.02 13.87 -9.78
CA ALA A 90 1.96 13.15 -8.91
C ALA A 90 1.34 12.79 -7.56
N LEU A 91 0.60 13.69 -6.91
CA LEU A 91 -0.12 13.42 -5.66
C LEU A 91 -1.17 12.31 -5.83
N LEU A 92 -1.92 12.33 -6.94
CA LEU A 92 -2.87 11.27 -7.26
C LEU A 92 -2.16 9.92 -7.46
N ALA A 93 -1.07 9.91 -8.23
CA ALA A 93 -0.27 8.70 -8.45
C ALA A 93 0.26 8.12 -7.13
N ASP A 94 0.79 8.97 -6.25
CA ASP A 94 1.34 8.58 -4.95
C ASP A 94 0.25 7.96 -4.06
N MET A 95 -0.90 8.61 -3.93
CA MET A 95 -2.01 8.10 -3.13
C MET A 95 -2.56 6.77 -3.64
N PHE A 96 -2.76 6.63 -4.96
CA PHE A 96 -3.23 5.37 -5.54
C PHE A 96 -2.21 4.25 -5.36
N ALA A 97 -0.93 4.51 -5.61
CA ALA A 97 0.12 3.50 -5.50
C ALA A 97 0.34 3.08 -4.03
N ALA A 98 0.43 4.04 -3.12
CA ALA A 98 0.67 3.80 -1.69
C ALA A 98 -0.52 3.11 -1.02
N GLY A 99 -1.75 3.50 -1.34
CA GLY A 99 -2.96 2.97 -0.70
C GLY A 99 -3.40 1.59 -1.22
N THR A 100 -3.26 1.32 -2.52
CA THR A 100 -3.83 0.11 -3.14
C THR A 100 -3.01 -1.13 -2.81
N ASP A 101 -1.72 -1.11 -3.13
CA ASP A 101 -0.86 -2.30 -3.06
C ASP A 101 -0.66 -2.74 -1.61
N THR A 102 -0.44 -1.78 -0.70
CA THR A 102 -0.21 -2.06 0.72
C THR A 102 -1.45 -2.63 1.40
N SER A 103 -2.63 -2.03 1.18
CA SER A 103 -3.88 -2.52 1.80
C SER A 103 -4.25 -3.91 1.29
N PHE A 104 -4.05 -4.18 -0.01
CA PHE A 104 -4.27 -5.51 -0.58
C PHE A 104 -3.33 -6.56 0.05
N ILE A 105 -2.05 -6.23 0.23
CA ILE A 105 -1.07 -7.13 0.88
C ILE A 105 -1.53 -7.50 2.29
N VAL A 106 -1.98 -6.52 3.10
CA VAL A 106 -2.49 -6.81 4.45
C VAL A 106 -3.70 -7.74 4.39
N LEU A 107 -4.64 -7.47 3.48
CA LEU A 107 -5.84 -8.30 3.34
C LEU A 107 -5.50 -9.73 2.91
N GLU A 108 -4.60 -9.89 1.94
CA GLU A 108 -4.15 -11.19 1.45
C GLU A 108 -3.45 -11.99 2.55
N TRP A 109 -2.52 -11.38 3.28
CA TRP A 109 -1.85 -12.05 4.41
C TRP A 109 -2.80 -12.37 5.57
N ALA A 110 -3.74 -11.47 5.89
CA ALA A 110 -4.74 -11.72 6.93
C ALA A 110 -5.58 -12.95 6.60
N MET A 111 -6.10 -13.05 5.38
CA MET A 111 -6.84 -14.23 4.93
C MET A 111 -5.97 -15.49 4.91
N SER A 112 -4.70 -15.37 4.55
CA SER A 112 -3.75 -16.49 4.52
C SER A 112 -3.52 -17.07 5.92
N GLU A 113 -3.27 -16.21 6.90
CA GLU A 113 -3.07 -16.60 8.30
C GLU A 113 -4.34 -17.18 8.92
N LEU A 114 -5.51 -16.59 8.62
CA LEU A 114 -6.79 -17.10 9.10
C LEU A 114 -7.11 -18.49 8.53
N VAL A 115 -6.91 -18.72 7.23
CA VAL A 115 -7.12 -20.05 6.62
C VAL A 115 -6.13 -21.07 7.18
N LYS A 116 -4.90 -20.66 7.45
CA LYS A 116 -3.89 -21.51 8.09
C LYS A 116 -4.24 -21.84 9.55
N ASN A 117 -5.04 -21.00 10.21
CA ASN A 117 -5.47 -21.16 11.60
C ASN A 117 -7.00 -21.19 11.73
N PRO A 118 -7.65 -22.35 11.51
CA PRO A 118 -9.10 -22.48 11.58
C PRO A 118 -9.71 -22.03 12.91
N ALA A 119 -9.01 -22.23 14.03
CA ALA A 119 -9.50 -21.79 15.34
C ALA A 119 -9.60 -20.26 15.43
N ALA A 120 -8.64 -19.53 14.86
CA ALA A 120 -8.70 -18.07 14.77
C ALA A 120 -9.78 -17.62 13.78
N MET A 121 -9.94 -18.29 12.63
CA MET A 121 -11.00 -18.02 11.67
C MET A 121 -12.39 -18.14 12.31
N GLU A 122 -12.68 -19.28 12.96
CA GLU A 122 -13.95 -19.51 13.66
C GLU A 122 -14.17 -18.52 14.80
N GLY A 123 -13.10 -18.17 15.53
CA GLY A 123 -13.13 -17.14 16.57
C GLY A 123 -13.59 -15.79 16.03
N LEU A 124 -13.03 -15.37 14.90
CA LEU A 124 -13.36 -14.11 14.25
C LEU A 124 -14.76 -14.12 13.65
N GLN A 125 -15.15 -15.20 12.97
CA GLN A 125 -16.51 -15.37 12.46
C GLN A 125 -17.54 -15.27 13.58
N ARG A 126 -17.30 -15.92 14.72
CA ARG A 126 -18.21 -15.87 15.88
C ARG A 126 -18.35 -14.45 16.43
N GLU A 127 -17.23 -13.73 16.60
CA GLU A 127 -17.25 -12.35 17.11
C GLU A 127 -17.99 -11.41 16.14
N LEU A 128 -17.69 -11.49 14.84
CA LEU A 128 -18.31 -10.64 13.82
C LEU A 128 -19.80 -10.92 13.63
N ARG A 129 -20.24 -12.18 13.79
CA ARG A 129 -21.67 -12.55 13.69
C ARG A 129 -22.46 -12.19 14.95
N ALA A 130 -21.81 -12.10 16.10
CA ALA A 130 -22.42 -11.64 17.34
C ALA A 130 -22.55 -10.11 17.39
N ALA A 131 -21.73 -9.39 16.63
CA ALA A 131 -21.79 -7.94 16.46
C ALA A 131 -22.97 -7.51 15.56
N SER A 132 -23.37 -6.23 15.61
CA SER A 132 -24.42 -5.67 14.74
C SER A 132 -24.12 -5.97 13.26
N ALA A 133 -25.16 -6.11 12.43
CA ALA A 133 -25.03 -6.28 10.99
C ALA A 133 -24.47 -5.02 10.27
N ASP A 134 -24.22 -3.94 11.01
CA ASP A 134 -23.60 -2.73 10.49
C ASP A 134 -22.18 -3.02 9.99
N ALA A 135 -21.96 -2.81 8.71
CA ALA A 135 -20.66 -3.02 8.06
C ALA A 135 -19.53 -2.19 8.71
N LYS A 136 -19.85 -1.13 9.45
CA LYS A 136 -18.89 -0.26 10.16
C LYS A 136 -18.44 -0.82 11.52
N THR A 137 -18.97 -1.95 11.97
CA THR A 137 -18.63 -2.50 13.29
C THR A 137 -17.26 -3.17 13.27
N THR A 138 -16.24 -2.43 13.71
CA THR A 138 -14.94 -3.01 14.06
C THR A 138 -15.01 -3.65 15.44
N THR A 139 -14.59 -4.90 15.54
CA THR A 139 -14.55 -5.65 16.80
C THR A 139 -13.13 -5.78 17.37
N PRO A 140 -12.97 -6.06 18.69
CA PRO A 140 -11.66 -6.20 19.32
C PRO A 140 -10.78 -7.29 18.69
N PHE A 141 -11.34 -8.47 18.37
CA PHE A 141 -10.55 -9.55 17.78
C PHE A 141 -10.21 -9.26 16.31
N LEU A 142 -11.09 -8.61 15.55
CA LEU A 142 -10.75 -8.12 14.19
C LEU A 142 -9.54 -7.19 14.22
N ARG A 143 -9.50 -6.23 15.15
CA ARG A 143 -8.33 -5.34 15.34
C ARG A 143 -7.08 -6.12 15.71
N ALA A 144 -7.20 -7.14 16.55
CA ALA A 144 -6.08 -7.98 16.93
C ALA A 144 -5.54 -8.77 15.72
N VAL A 145 -6.42 -9.32 14.89
CA VAL A 145 -6.04 -10.02 13.64
C VAL A 145 -5.33 -9.08 12.67
N VAL A 146 -5.85 -7.88 12.44
CA VAL A 146 -5.19 -6.89 11.55
C VAL A 146 -3.83 -6.47 12.11
N LYS A 147 -3.73 -6.17 13.40
CA LYS A 147 -2.46 -5.80 14.04
C LYS A 147 -1.44 -6.93 14.01
N GLU A 148 -1.87 -8.17 14.27
CA GLU A 148 -1.00 -9.34 14.23
C GLU A 148 -0.54 -9.65 12.81
N THR A 149 -1.42 -9.45 11.82
CA THR A 149 -1.06 -9.52 10.40
C THR A 149 0.00 -8.48 10.06
N LEU A 150 -0.16 -7.23 10.48
CA LEU A 150 0.85 -6.18 10.27
C LEU A 150 2.17 -6.44 11.01
N ARG A 151 2.13 -7.22 12.11
CA ARG A 151 3.31 -7.57 12.90
C ARG A 151 4.10 -8.72 12.24
N LEU A 152 3.41 -9.74 11.78
CA LEU A 152 3.99 -10.89 11.08
C LEU A 152 4.39 -10.53 9.66
N HIS A 153 3.52 -9.78 8.99
CA HIS A 153 3.58 -9.48 7.57
C HIS A 153 3.46 -7.98 7.26
N PRO A 154 4.42 -7.14 7.71
CA PRO A 154 4.40 -5.73 7.39
C PRO A 154 4.52 -5.52 5.87
N PRO A 155 3.59 -4.78 5.22
CA PRO A 155 3.63 -4.58 3.76
C PRO A 155 4.94 -3.97 3.26
N THR A 156 5.56 -3.10 4.06
CA THR A 156 6.84 -2.43 3.79
C THR A 156 7.83 -2.71 4.92
N PRO A 157 8.50 -3.88 4.93
CA PRO A 157 9.28 -4.35 6.09
C PRO A 157 10.48 -3.46 6.44
N LEU A 158 11.01 -2.73 5.46
CA LEU A 158 12.12 -1.78 5.65
C LEU A 158 11.68 -0.30 5.65
N LEU A 159 10.36 -0.05 5.61
CA LEU A 159 9.76 1.25 5.36
C LEU A 159 10.28 1.90 4.07
N VAL A 160 9.91 3.16 3.82
CA VAL A 160 10.51 3.95 2.75
C VAL A 160 11.88 4.44 3.23
N PRO A 161 12.96 4.27 2.43
CA PRO A 161 14.29 4.72 2.82
C PRO A 161 14.32 6.21 3.18
N HIS A 162 14.95 6.53 4.30
CA HIS A 162 15.22 7.91 4.70
C HIS A 162 16.64 8.32 4.29
N GLU A 163 16.87 9.62 4.15
CA GLU A 163 18.18 10.18 3.87
C GLU A 163 18.56 11.25 4.89
N CYS A 164 19.80 11.24 5.36
CA CYS A 164 20.30 12.22 6.32
C CYS A 164 20.49 13.59 5.66
N MET A 165 19.64 14.56 6.00
CA MET A 165 19.70 15.93 5.46
C MET A 165 20.97 16.72 5.85
N ARG A 166 21.68 16.29 6.91
CA ARG A 166 22.91 16.89 7.42
C ARG A 166 23.69 15.89 8.26
N ASP A 167 24.97 16.18 8.43
CA ASP A 167 25.83 15.51 9.40
C ASP A 167 25.19 15.52 10.79
N THR A 168 25.14 14.34 11.41
CA THR A 168 24.50 14.15 12.71
C THR A 168 25.18 13.01 13.48
N THR A 169 24.73 12.80 14.71
CA THR A 169 25.17 11.70 15.56
C THR A 169 23.95 10.90 16.01
N VAL A 170 23.95 9.59 15.77
CA VAL A 170 22.89 8.66 16.18
C VAL A 170 23.51 7.62 17.10
N LEU A 171 23.00 7.50 18.33
CA LEU A 171 23.51 6.57 19.35
C LEU A 171 25.03 6.70 19.60
N GLY A 172 25.59 7.90 19.46
CA GLY A 172 27.03 8.16 19.62
C GLY A 172 27.86 7.93 18.35
N PHE A 173 27.28 7.41 17.27
CA PHE A 173 27.95 7.24 15.98
C PHE A 173 27.72 8.43 15.06
N HIS A 174 28.78 8.91 14.41
CA HIS A 174 28.66 9.94 13.39
C HIS A 174 28.01 9.37 12.13
N VAL A 175 27.00 10.08 11.62
CA VAL A 175 26.29 9.76 10.38
C VAL A 175 26.39 10.98 9.48
N ALA A 176 27.05 10.81 8.33
CA ALA A 176 27.26 11.88 7.36
C ALA A 176 25.96 12.24 6.64
N LYS A 177 25.90 13.47 6.12
CA LYS A 177 24.88 13.90 5.15
C LYS A 177 24.77 12.89 3.99
N ASP A 178 23.58 12.75 3.43
CA ASP A 178 23.23 11.89 2.29
C ASP A 178 23.33 10.38 2.59
N THR A 179 23.56 9.99 3.86
CA THR A 179 23.50 8.59 4.28
C THR A 179 22.05 8.08 4.20
N ARG A 180 21.82 6.99 3.48
CA ARG A 180 20.53 6.28 3.46
C ARG A 180 20.34 5.45 4.72
N ALA A 181 19.22 5.63 5.40
CA ALA A 181 18.84 4.92 6.60
C ALA A 181 17.60 4.06 6.36
N GLY A 182 17.71 2.78 6.69
CA GLY A 182 16.56 1.88 6.85
C GLY A 182 16.15 1.79 8.31
N ALA A 183 14.88 1.45 8.55
CA ALA A 183 14.35 1.27 9.89
C ALA A 183 13.88 -0.17 10.07
N HIS A 184 14.39 -0.86 11.09
CA HIS A 184 13.89 -2.17 11.51
C HIS A 184 13.54 -2.12 13.01
N PHE A 185 12.30 -1.74 13.31
CA PHE A 185 11.79 -1.70 14.69
C PHE A 185 10.64 -2.70 14.85
N GLN A 186 10.46 -3.21 16.08
CA GLN A 186 9.60 -4.37 16.38
C GLN A 186 8.12 -4.24 15.93
N PHE A 187 7.52 -3.04 15.91
CA PHE A 187 6.16 -2.84 15.40
C PHE A 187 5.87 -1.36 15.05
N ILE A 188 6.23 -0.94 13.83
CA ILE A 188 5.89 0.39 13.26
C ILE A 188 5.48 0.27 11.78
N PRO A 189 4.41 -0.46 11.44
CA PRO A 189 4.05 -0.75 10.05
C PRO A 189 3.72 0.49 9.19
N PHE A 190 3.52 1.66 9.82
CA PHE A 190 3.28 2.94 9.15
C PHE A 190 4.42 3.96 9.35
N GLY A 191 5.57 3.52 9.88
CA GLY A 191 6.67 4.41 10.27
C GLY A 191 6.35 5.28 11.48
N GLY A 192 7.09 6.39 11.62
CA GLY A 192 6.94 7.31 12.74
C GLY A 192 7.63 8.65 12.50
N GLY A 193 7.38 9.62 13.37
CA GLY A 193 7.93 10.96 13.24
C GLY A 193 7.29 11.76 12.09
N ARG A 194 8.11 12.54 11.36
CA ARG A 194 7.63 13.50 10.35
C ARG A 194 7.15 12.85 9.04
N CYS A 195 7.53 11.60 8.78
CA CYS A 195 7.18 10.86 7.57
C CYS A 195 6.31 9.63 7.88
N VAL A 196 5.50 9.71 8.95
CA VAL A 196 4.48 8.68 9.23
C VAL A 196 3.49 8.61 8.07
N GLY A 197 3.08 7.41 7.70
CA GLY A 197 2.15 7.19 6.59
C GLY A 197 0.82 7.93 6.80
N PRO A 198 0.48 8.94 5.96
CA PRO A 198 -0.72 9.75 6.16
C PRO A 198 -2.01 8.95 5.96
N GLY A 199 -1.96 7.86 5.19
CA GLY A 199 -3.09 6.98 4.92
C GLY A 199 -3.39 5.94 6.01
N MET A 200 -2.72 5.96 7.17
CA MET A 200 -2.85 4.91 8.20
C MET A 200 -4.31 4.64 8.62
N GLN A 201 -5.08 5.70 8.91
CA GLN A 201 -6.46 5.54 9.36
C GLN A 201 -7.36 4.98 8.25
N PHE A 202 -7.17 5.47 7.02
CA PHE A 202 -7.90 5.00 5.85
C PHE A 202 -7.58 3.52 5.58
N ALA A 203 -6.31 3.16 5.53
CA ALA A 203 -5.86 1.79 5.29
C ALA A 203 -6.42 0.81 6.33
N LEU A 204 -6.34 1.14 7.63
CA LEU A 204 -6.89 0.30 8.69
C LEU A 204 -8.41 0.13 8.55
N ALA A 205 -9.15 1.21 8.31
CA ALA A 205 -10.60 1.14 8.13
C ALA A 205 -10.99 0.29 6.91
N THR A 206 -10.29 0.46 5.77
CA THR A 206 -10.54 -0.32 4.56
C THR A 206 -10.24 -1.80 4.76
N VAL A 207 -9.11 -2.15 5.37
CA VAL A 207 -8.73 -3.54 5.64
C VAL A 207 -9.68 -4.19 6.63
N GLU A 208 -10.00 -3.51 7.73
CA GLU A 208 -10.95 -4.01 8.74
C GLU A 208 -12.33 -4.26 8.10
N LEU A 209 -12.86 -3.30 7.34
CA LEU A 209 -14.14 -3.43 6.66
C LEU A 209 -14.15 -4.57 5.64
N ALA A 210 -13.13 -4.65 4.79
CA ALA A 210 -13.03 -5.69 3.78
C ALA A 210 -12.92 -7.08 4.41
N LEU A 211 -12.03 -7.23 5.40
CA LEU A 211 -11.82 -8.49 6.11
C LEU A 211 -13.07 -8.92 6.88
N ALA A 212 -13.72 -7.98 7.59
CA ALA A 212 -14.97 -8.26 8.30
C ALA A 212 -16.04 -8.82 7.35
N ASN A 213 -16.23 -8.19 6.18
CA ASN A 213 -17.21 -8.66 5.21
C ASN A 213 -16.85 -10.03 4.61
N LEU A 214 -15.58 -10.24 4.23
CA LEU A 214 -15.14 -11.53 3.67
C LEU A 214 -15.32 -12.68 4.68
N VAL A 215 -14.95 -12.47 5.94
CA VAL A 215 -15.01 -13.51 6.97
C VAL A 215 -16.45 -13.72 7.46
N ARG A 216 -17.25 -12.65 7.56
CA ARG A 216 -18.64 -12.74 8.02
C ARG A 216 -19.55 -13.43 7.02
N LEU A 217 -19.36 -13.20 5.72
CA LEU A 217 -20.30 -13.61 4.67
C LEU A 217 -19.97 -14.95 4.01
N PHE A 218 -18.72 -15.43 4.14
CA PHE A 218 -18.27 -16.63 3.46
C PHE A 218 -17.51 -17.56 4.41
N ASP A 219 -17.67 -18.86 4.16
CA ASP A 219 -16.72 -19.86 4.58
C ASP A 219 -15.67 -20.06 3.48
N TRP A 220 -14.43 -20.29 3.90
CA TRP A 220 -13.27 -20.30 3.02
C TRP A 220 -12.56 -21.64 3.05
N GLU A 221 -12.32 -22.21 1.88
CA GLU A 221 -11.58 -23.46 1.73
C GLU A 221 -10.45 -23.30 0.72
N LEU A 222 -9.39 -24.09 0.91
CA LEU A 222 -8.35 -24.23 -0.10
C LEU A 222 -8.89 -25.05 -1.28
N PRO A 223 -8.48 -24.73 -2.52
CA PRO A 223 -8.86 -25.51 -3.69
C PRO A 223 -8.40 -26.97 -3.55
N ASP A 224 -9.13 -27.87 -4.20
CA ASP A 224 -8.82 -29.30 -4.27
C ASP A 224 -8.76 -30.03 -2.90
N GLY A 225 -9.30 -29.41 -1.84
CA GLY A 225 -9.31 -29.98 -0.49
C GLY A 225 -7.94 -29.99 0.19
N ALA A 226 -7.01 -29.15 -0.28
CA ALA A 226 -5.67 -29.04 0.30
C ALA A 226 -5.72 -28.67 1.80
N ALA A 227 -4.80 -29.22 2.58
CA ALA A 227 -4.74 -28.93 4.01
C ALA A 227 -4.17 -27.52 4.27
N PRO A 228 -4.58 -26.84 5.37
CA PRO A 228 -4.03 -25.53 5.74
C PRO A 228 -2.50 -25.47 5.83
N GLY A 229 -1.85 -26.59 6.19
CA GLY A 229 -0.40 -26.71 6.26
C GLY A 229 0.33 -26.72 4.91
N GLU A 230 -0.39 -26.95 3.81
CA GLU A 230 0.17 -26.97 2.44
C GLU A 230 0.20 -25.58 1.81
N LEU A 231 -0.36 -24.57 2.47
CA LEU A 231 -0.36 -23.19 1.97
C LEU A 231 1.06 -22.60 2.01
N ASP A 232 1.58 -22.20 0.85
CA ASP A 232 2.87 -21.52 0.73
C ASP A 232 2.83 -20.13 1.38
N MET A 233 3.52 -19.96 2.50
CA MET A 233 3.61 -18.70 3.25
C MET A 233 4.90 -17.92 2.94
N SER A 234 5.58 -18.22 1.83
CA SER A 234 6.78 -17.49 1.43
C SER A 234 6.45 -16.17 0.75
N ASP A 235 7.34 -15.20 0.94
CA ASP A 235 7.26 -13.86 0.38
C ASP A 235 8.05 -13.73 -0.94
N ALA A 236 7.61 -12.80 -1.78
CA ALA A 236 8.29 -12.39 -2.98
C ALA A 236 9.35 -11.32 -2.65
N PRO A 237 10.52 -11.32 -3.32
CA PRO A 237 11.49 -10.25 -3.16
C PRO A 237 10.95 -8.93 -3.71
N GLY A 238 11.20 -7.82 -3.02
CA GLY A 238 10.84 -6.48 -3.48
C GLY A 238 10.73 -5.46 -2.35
N LEU A 239 10.30 -4.23 -2.69
CA LEU A 239 10.02 -3.19 -1.70
C LEU A 239 8.85 -3.56 -0.79
N THR A 240 7.86 -4.27 -1.34
CA THR A 240 6.67 -4.71 -0.62
C THR A 240 6.67 -6.21 -0.40
N MET A 241 6.24 -6.64 0.77
CA MET A 241 6.28 -8.05 1.19
C MET A 241 5.02 -8.78 0.70
N LYS A 242 4.94 -8.99 -0.60
CA LYS A 242 3.86 -9.75 -1.25
C LYS A 242 4.04 -11.24 -1.04
N ARG A 243 2.94 -12.00 -1.11
CA ARG A 243 3.05 -13.46 -1.24
C ARG A 243 3.79 -13.83 -2.52
N ARG A 244 4.65 -14.84 -2.45
CA ARG A 244 5.31 -15.41 -3.63
C ARG A 244 4.32 -16.06 -4.58
N VAL A 245 3.37 -16.80 -4.01
CA VAL A 245 2.27 -17.43 -4.73
C VAL A 245 0.97 -16.75 -4.30
N PRO A 246 0.19 -16.16 -5.22
CA PRO A 246 -1.08 -15.51 -4.89
C PRO A 246 -2.04 -16.46 -4.17
N LEU A 247 -2.73 -15.95 -3.15
CA LEU A 247 -3.72 -16.73 -2.41
C LEU A 247 -4.87 -17.15 -3.33
N ARG A 248 -5.19 -18.44 -3.33
CA ARG A 248 -6.36 -19.00 -4.02
C ARG A 248 -7.25 -19.67 -2.99
N LEU A 249 -8.51 -19.26 -2.95
CA LEU A 249 -9.52 -19.79 -2.05
C LEU A 249 -10.85 -19.97 -2.79
N VAL A 250 -11.65 -20.91 -2.29
CA VAL A 250 -13.04 -21.11 -2.70
C VAL A 250 -13.93 -20.47 -1.64
N ALA A 251 -14.74 -19.51 -2.06
CA ALA A 251 -15.73 -18.86 -1.20
C ALA A 251 -17.04 -19.66 -1.23
N LYS A 252 -17.50 -20.13 -0.08
CA LYS A 252 -18.82 -20.73 0.09
C LYS A 252 -19.73 -19.72 0.78
N PRO A 253 -20.81 -19.25 0.14
CA PRO A 253 -21.78 -18.39 0.80
C PRO A 253 -22.33 -19.11 2.03
N LEU A 254 -22.40 -18.39 3.14
CA LEU A 254 -23.10 -18.89 4.32
C LEU A 254 -24.60 -18.86 4.02
N GLY A 255 -25.20 -20.05 3.96
CA GLY A 255 -26.65 -20.25 3.83
C GLY A 255 -27.41 -19.98 5.12
#